data_AF-A0A7X8VQR8-F1
#
_entry.id   AF-A0A7X8VQR8-F1
#
_cell.length_a   1.000
_cell.length_b   1.000
_cell.length_c   1.000
_cell.angle_alpha   90.00
_cell.angle_beta   90.00
_cell.angle_gamma   90.00
#
_symmetry.space_group_name_H-M   'P 1'
#
loop_
_entity.id
_entity.type
_entity.pdbx_description
1 polymer ?
#
loop_
_entity_poly.entity_id
_entity_poly.type
_entity_poly.pdbx_seq_one_letter_code
_entity_poly.pdbx_strand_id
1 'polypeptide(L)'
;MSFFDAIRAFFTGKKNTPYAPPGSAEYFNNANNNDSSSNSRPKTKQVYEGRYSKVPDWAEGLNNTDLVEELSKHVVCRYTPNFGMKKIMSATVGPDGNLVPEYEGIGGDCGAIKNFGMKIAKRDGLLMPYRYFDLEMAYKCCCDNPKKCPFFLAATGEADAMSSKQRRI
;
A
#
# COMPACT_ATOMS: atom_id res chain seq x y z
N MET A 1 -40.85 17.20 0.04
CA MET A 1 -39.76 17.44 -0.94
C MET A 1 -40.25 18.51 -1.89
N SER A 2 -39.65 19.69 -1.86
CA SER A 2 -40.16 20.88 -2.55
C SER A 2 -39.52 21.03 -3.93
N PHE A 3 -40.34 21.31 -4.93
CA PHE A 3 -40.03 21.39 -6.37
C PHE A 3 -39.04 22.51 -6.75
N PHE A 4 -38.65 23.36 -5.80
CA PHE A 4 -37.79 24.52 -6.03
C PHE A 4 -36.28 24.25 -5.93
N ASP A 5 -35.85 23.10 -5.38
CA ASP A 5 -34.42 22.75 -5.36
C ASP A 5 -33.89 22.24 -6.71
N ALA A 6 -34.79 21.85 -7.63
CA ALA A 6 -34.42 21.30 -8.92
C ALA A 6 -33.89 22.34 -9.93
N ILE A 7 -34.19 23.62 -9.74
CA ILE A 7 -33.88 24.67 -10.73
C ILE A 7 -32.51 25.35 -10.47
N ARG A 8 -31.96 25.25 -9.26
CA ARG A 8 -30.62 25.79 -8.96
C ARG A 8 -29.46 24.92 -9.47
N ALA A 9 -29.73 23.68 -9.89
CA ALA A 9 -28.72 22.76 -10.40
C ALA A 9 -28.23 23.09 -11.84
N PHE A 10 -28.90 24.00 -12.56
CA PHE A 10 -28.57 24.28 -13.97
C PHE A 10 -27.66 25.50 -14.21
N PHE A 11 -27.32 26.30 -13.20
CA PHE A 11 -26.49 27.52 -13.37
C PHE A 11 -25.13 27.51 -12.64
N THR A 12 -24.75 26.41 -11.99
CA THR A 12 -23.41 26.29 -11.40
C THR A 12 -22.62 25.25 -12.16
N GLY A 13 -21.81 25.73 -13.12
CA GLY A 13 -20.88 24.94 -13.90
C GLY A 13 -19.75 24.34 -13.06
N LYS A 14 -20.06 23.34 -12.23
CA LYS A 14 -19.07 22.46 -11.63
C LYS A 14 -18.94 21.23 -12.52
N LYS A 15 -17.83 21.19 -13.25
CA LYS A 15 -17.34 19.99 -13.95
C LYS A 15 -17.40 18.81 -12.98
N ASN A 16 -17.93 17.69 -13.45
CA ASN A 16 -17.89 16.40 -12.77
C ASN A 16 -16.44 16.06 -12.42
N THR A 17 -16.03 16.35 -11.18
CA THR A 17 -14.77 15.84 -10.64
C THR A 17 -14.96 14.36 -10.37
N PRO A 18 -14.07 13.47 -10.86
CA PRO A 18 -14.08 12.06 -10.49
C PRO A 18 -14.09 11.94 -8.96
N TYR A 19 -14.95 11.07 -8.43
CA TYR A 19 -15.05 10.79 -7.01
C TYR A 19 -13.68 10.40 -6.47
N ALA A 20 -13.09 11.27 -5.66
CA ALA A 20 -11.90 10.97 -4.88
C ALA A 20 -12.38 10.45 -3.51
N PRO A 21 -11.83 9.33 -3.01
CA PRO A 21 -12.25 8.78 -1.72
C PRO A 21 -12.09 9.82 -0.60
N PRO A 22 -12.99 9.85 0.40
CA PRO A 22 -12.97 10.86 1.45
C PRO A 22 -11.60 10.86 2.15
N GLY A 23 -10.94 12.01 2.14
CA GLY A 23 -9.60 12.23 2.71
C GLY A 23 -8.49 12.62 1.72
N SER A 24 -8.71 12.54 0.40
CA SER A 24 -7.66 12.88 -0.59
C SER A 24 -7.66 14.34 -1.07
N ALA A 25 -8.76 15.07 -0.93
CA ALA A 25 -8.87 16.45 -1.42
C ALA A 25 -8.58 17.54 -0.37
N GLU A 26 -8.68 17.22 0.93
CA GLU A 26 -8.66 18.24 2.00
C GLU A 26 -7.26 18.65 2.47
N TYR A 27 -6.19 17.96 2.04
CA TYR A 27 -4.83 18.21 2.56
C TYR A 27 -3.98 19.16 1.72
N PHE A 28 -4.49 19.69 0.59
CA PHE A 28 -3.73 20.61 -0.25
C PHE A 28 -3.70 22.08 0.24
N ASN A 29 -4.49 22.44 1.26
CA ASN A 29 -4.63 23.85 1.68
C ASN A 29 -3.84 24.27 2.93
N ASN A 30 -2.97 23.42 3.50
CA ASN A 30 -2.21 23.79 4.71
C ASN A 30 -0.70 23.52 4.60
N ALA A 31 -0.11 23.79 3.43
CA ALA A 31 1.33 23.78 3.22
C ALA A 31 1.86 25.16 2.79
N ASN A 32 1.48 26.21 3.53
CA ASN A 32 2.23 27.46 3.53
C ASN A 32 3.02 27.53 4.84
N ASN A 33 4.28 27.08 4.80
CA ASN A 33 5.43 27.80 5.36
C ASN A 33 6.71 26.97 5.18
N ASN A 34 7.60 27.49 4.34
CA ASN A 34 9.06 27.32 4.32
C ASN A 34 9.63 25.92 4.64
N ASP A 35 9.87 25.13 3.59
CA ASP A 35 11.02 24.23 3.62
C ASP A 35 11.60 24.07 2.21
N SER A 36 12.55 24.95 1.90
CA SER A 36 13.33 24.95 0.67
C SER A 36 14.60 24.13 0.87
N SER A 37 14.51 22.80 0.88
CA SER A 37 15.56 21.89 0.34
C SER A 37 15.19 20.41 0.51
N SER A 38 15.49 19.63 -0.53
CA SER A 38 15.63 18.16 -0.57
C SER A 38 14.36 17.30 -0.71
N ASN A 39 14.36 16.47 -1.77
CA ASN A 39 13.61 15.21 -1.91
C ASN A 39 12.10 15.24 -1.63
N SER A 40 11.29 15.66 -2.62
CA SER A 40 9.86 15.36 -2.64
C SER A 40 9.62 13.88 -2.98
N ARG A 41 9.99 12.96 -2.09
CA ARG A 41 9.49 11.58 -2.18
C ARG A 41 7.95 11.63 -2.14
N PRO A 42 7.26 10.85 -2.98
CA PRO A 42 5.80 10.84 -2.98
C PRO A 42 5.30 10.45 -1.58
N LYS A 43 4.59 11.37 -0.92
CA LYS A 43 4.09 11.19 0.46
C LYS A 43 2.95 10.17 0.56
N THR A 44 2.57 9.54 -0.55
CA THR A 44 1.32 8.77 -0.72
C THR A 44 1.53 7.39 -1.36
N LYS A 45 2.72 6.79 -1.21
CA LYS A 45 3.05 5.46 -1.75
C LYS A 45 2.21 4.36 -1.11
N GLN A 46 1.62 3.49 -1.94
CA GLN A 46 0.80 2.34 -1.52
C GLN A 46 1.54 1.01 -1.57
N VAL A 47 2.62 0.91 -2.35
CA VAL A 47 3.43 -0.31 -2.50
C VAL A 47 4.68 -0.24 -1.64
N TYR A 48 4.87 -1.23 -0.78
CA TYR A 48 6.11 -1.42 -0.06
C TYR A 48 7.11 -2.11 -0.97
N GLU A 49 8.19 -1.40 -1.32
CA GLU A 49 9.27 -1.96 -2.12
C GLU A 49 10.32 -2.63 -1.24
N GLY A 50 10.61 -3.89 -1.55
CA GLY A 50 11.77 -4.58 -1.05
C GLY A 50 13.06 -3.87 -1.47
N ARG A 51 14.08 -3.97 -0.63
CA ARG A 51 15.47 -3.73 -1.06
C ARG A 51 16.18 -5.07 -1.05
N TYR A 52 15.76 -6.00 -1.90
CA TYR A 52 16.32 -7.35 -1.89
C TYR A 52 16.24 -8.00 -3.26
N SER A 53 17.41 -8.08 -3.89
CA SER A 53 17.56 -8.46 -5.30
C SER A 53 17.81 -9.96 -5.51
N LYS A 54 17.91 -10.80 -4.47
CA LYS A 54 18.19 -12.22 -4.71
C LYS A 54 16.90 -12.96 -5.07
N VAL A 55 16.79 -13.31 -6.34
CA VAL A 55 15.77 -14.23 -6.86
C VAL A 55 16.10 -15.64 -6.32
N PRO A 56 15.13 -16.37 -5.75
CA PRO A 56 15.33 -17.76 -5.36
C PRO A 56 15.55 -18.68 -6.56
N ASP A 57 16.37 -19.72 -6.41
CA ASP A 57 16.72 -20.65 -7.48
C ASP A 57 15.48 -21.29 -8.16
N TRP A 58 14.42 -21.55 -7.40
CA TRP A 58 13.16 -22.12 -7.91
C TRP A 58 12.34 -21.12 -8.77
N ALA A 59 12.60 -19.82 -8.64
CA ALA A 59 11.90 -18.77 -9.37
C ALA A 59 12.64 -18.34 -10.64
N GLU A 60 13.88 -18.78 -10.84
CA GLU A 60 14.68 -18.40 -11.99
C GLU A 60 14.09 -18.95 -13.29
N GLY A 61 13.91 -18.08 -14.28
CA GLY A 61 13.43 -18.46 -15.62
C GLY A 61 11.93 -18.76 -15.72
N LEU A 62 11.17 -18.68 -14.63
CA LEU A 62 9.71 -18.82 -14.67
C LEU A 62 9.05 -17.61 -15.34
N ASN A 63 7.95 -17.85 -16.06
CA ASN A 63 7.10 -16.79 -16.57
C ASN A 63 6.22 -16.21 -15.44
N ASN A 64 5.58 -15.05 -15.66
CA ASN A 64 4.79 -14.37 -14.63
C ASN A 64 3.58 -15.17 -14.12
N THR A 65 3.02 -16.07 -14.93
CA THR A 65 1.87 -16.90 -14.56
C THR A 65 2.31 -18.00 -13.61
N ASP A 66 3.30 -18.79 -14.03
CA ASP A 66 3.86 -19.90 -13.27
C ASP A 66 4.50 -19.41 -11.97
N LEU A 67 5.13 -18.23 -12.02
CA LEU A 67 5.76 -17.63 -10.86
C LEU A 67 4.74 -17.28 -9.75
N VAL A 68 3.54 -16.80 -10.11
CA VAL A 68 2.47 -16.51 -9.12
C VAL A 68 1.99 -17.80 -8.45
N GLU A 69 1.84 -18.88 -9.21
CA GLU A 69 1.48 -20.18 -8.65
C GLU A 69 2.58 -20.74 -7.73
N GLU A 70 3.84 -20.65 -8.17
CA GLU A 70 4.97 -21.20 -7.42
C GLU A 70 5.28 -20.41 -6.14
N LEU A 71 5.09 -19.09 -6.17
CA LEU A 71 5.17 -18.22 -4.99
C LEU A 71 4.27 -18.72 -3.86
N SER A 72 3.05 -19.15 -4.18
CA SER A 72 2.08 -19.61 -3.17
C SER A 72 2.53 -20.91 -2.47
N LYS A 73 3.27 -21.78 -3.17
CA LYS A 73 3.77 -23.07 -2.65
C LYS A 73 4.97 -22.89 -1.71
N HIS A 74 5.73 -21.82 -1.89
CA HIS A 74 6.94 -21.53 -1.13
C HIS A 74 6.73 -20.56 0.04
N VAL A 75 5.47 -20.20 0.36
CA VAL A 75 5.17 -19.33 1.50
C VAL A 75 5.47 -20.02 2.82
N VAL A 76 6.37 -19.43 3.60
CA VAL A 76 6.69 -19.86 4.98
C VAL A 76 6.10 -18.93 6.05
N CYS A 77 5.54 -17.78 5.64
CA CYS A 77 4.93 -16.82 6.54
C CYS A 77 3.52 -17.25 7.01
N ARG A 78 3.25 -17.12 8.32
CA ARG A 78 1.91 -17.38 8.90
C ARG A 78 0.82 -16.48 8.32
N TYR A 79 1.15 -15.24 7.97
CA TYR A 79 0.21 -14.34 7.29
C TYR A 79 0.32 -14.62 5.80
N THR A 80 -0.29 -15.72 5.37
CA THR A 80 -0.27 -16.18 3.97
C THR A 80 -0.69 -15.04 3.05
N PRO A 81 0.19 -14.60 2.14
CA PRO A 81 -0.11 -13.55 1.20
C PRO A 81 -0.90 -14.07 0.00
N ASN A 82 -1.70 -13.19 -0.60
CA ASN A 82 -2.33 -13.38 -1.89
C ASN A 82 -1.50 -12.67 -2.97
N PHE A 83 -0.93 -13.46 -3.88
CA PHE A 83 -0.10 -12.99 -4.98
C PHE A 83 -0.90 -12.86 -6.27
N GLY A 84 -0.52 -11.90 -7.11
CA GLY A 84 -1.04 -11.78 -8.46
C GLY A 84 -0.41 -10.63 -9.21
N MET A 85 -0.67 -10.58 -10.52
CA MET A 85 -0.38 -9.40 -11.32
C MET A 85 -1.29 -8.25 -10.88
N LYS A 86 -0.69 -7.17 -10.40
CA LYS A 86 -1.39 -6.00 -9.87
C LYS A 86 -0.93 -4.75 -10.60
N LYS A 87 -1.92 -3.97 -11.03
CA LYS A 87 -1.75 -2.59 -11.47
C LYS A 87 -2.29 -1.68 -10.38
N ILE A 88 -1.39 -1.01 -9.67
CA ILE A 88 -1.71 -0.22 -8.49
C ILE A 88 -1.61 1.25 -8.90
N MET A 89 -2.73 1.96 -8.76
CA MET A 89 -2.83 3.37 -9.07
C MET A 89 -2.38 4.19 -7.86
N SER A 90 -1.59 5.24 -8.10
CA SER A 90 -1.22 6.19 -7.05
C SER A 90 -2.43 7.02 -6.61
N ALA A 91 -2.31 7.70 -5.48
CA ALA A 91 -3.28 8.73 -5.08
C ALA A 91 -3.06 10.08 -5.79
N THR A 92 -2.08 10.17 -6.68
CA THR A 92 -1.75 11.39 -7.40
C THR A 92 -2.45 11.38 -8.76
N VAL A 93 -3.17 12.47 -9.03
CA VAL A 93 -3.81 12.71 -10.32
C VAL A 93 -2.78 13.30 -11.27
N GLY A 94 -2.63 12.69 -12.44
CA GLY A 94 -1.76 13.17 -13.51
C GLY A 94 -2.33 14.39 -14.24
N PRO A 95 -1.58 14.95 -15.21
CA PRO A 95 -2.00 16.11 -15.98
C PRO A 95 -3.32 15.90 -16.72
N ASP A 96 -3.61 14.65 -17.11
CA ASP A 96 -4.79 14.25 -17.87
C ASP A 96 -6.04 14.03 -16.99
N GLY A 97 -5.95 14.28 -15.68
CA GLY A 97 -7.05 14.03 -14.73
C GLY A 97 -7.22 12.57 -14.30
N ASN A 98 -6.42 11.66 -14.85
CA ASN A 98 -6.39 10.25 -14.45
C ASN A 98 -5.36 10.00 -13.34
N LEU A 99 -5.60 8.99 -12.49
CA LEU A 99 -4.59 8.54 -11.53
C LEU A 99 -3.36 8.01 -12.28
N VAL A 100 -2.16 8.34 -11.79
CA VAL A 100 -0.91 7.83 -12.36
C VAL A 100 -0.66 6.41 -11.82
N PRO A 101 -0.32 5.40 -12.64
CA PRO A 101 0.06 4.09 -12.15
C PRO A 101 1.33 4.20 -11.28
N GLU A 102 1.26 3.69 -10.06
CA GLU A 102 2.38 3.66 -9.11
C GLU A 102 3.24 2.42 -9.32
N TYR A 103 2.60 1.28 -9.59
CA TYR A 103 3.26 -0.02 -9.71
C TYR A 103 2.48 -0.91 -10.68
N GLU A 104 3.20 -1.63 -11.52
CA GLU A 104 2.66 -2.64 -12.42
C GLU A 104 3.60 -3.85 -12.40
N GLY A 105 3.13 -4.98 -11.84
CA GLY A 105 3.97 -6.15 -11.63
C GLY A 105 3.32 -7.18 -10.71
N ILE A 106 4.09 -8.20 -10.31
CA ILE A 106 3.65 -9.19 -9.33
C ILE A 106 3.71 -8.57 -7.93
N GLY A 107 2.55 -8.42 -7.30
CA GLY A 107 2.42 -7.87 -5.96
C GLY A 107 1.65 -8.80 -5.03
N GLY A 108 1.99 -8.74 -3.75
CA GLY A 108 1.32 -9.47 -2.69
C GLY A 108 0.49 -8.55 -1.78
N ASP A 109 -0.58 -9.08 -1.22
CA ASP A 109 -1.23 -8.50 -0.03
C ASP A 109 -1.47 -9.58 1.02
N CYS A 110 -1.38 -9.22 2.30
CA CYS A 110 -1.57 -10.16 3.42
C CYS A 110 -2.25 -9.47 4.60
N GLY A 111 -2.70 -10.26 5.59
CA GLY A 111 -3.34 -9.70 6.78
C GLY A 111 -2.42 -8.74 7.57
N ALA A 112 -1.11 -9.01 7.59
CA ALA A 112 -0.16 -8.15 8.29
C ALA A 112 -0.02 -6.77 7.64
N ILE A 113 0.07 -6.68 6.31
CA ILE A 113 0.15 -5.36 5.64
C ILE A 113 -1.16 -4.59 5.74
N LYS A 114 -2.32 -5.26 5.72
CA LYS A 114 -3.63 -4.61 5.91
C LYS A 114 -3.75 -3.95 7.28
N ASN A 115 -3.27 -4.61 8.33
CA ASN A 115 -3.38 -4.12 9.71
C ASN A 115 -2.25 -3.16 10.10
N PHE A 116 -1.02 -3.41 9.64
CA PHE A 116 0.17 -2.66 10.05
C PHE A 116 0.73 -1.73 8.98
N GLY A 117 0.11 -1.69 7.80
CA GLY A 117 0.51 -0.86 6.67
C GLY A 117 0.68 0.61 7.03
N MET A 118 -0.26 1.18 7.78
CA MET A 118 -0.20 2.57 8.24
C MET A 118 0.94 2.80 9.24
N LYS A 119 1.17 1.86 10.15
CA LYS A 119 2.21 1.98 11.19
C LYS A 119 3.59 2.04 10.55
N ILE A 120 3.85 1.15 9.59
CA ILE A 120 5.11 1.12 8.85
C ILE A 120 5.24 2.32 7.91
N ALA A 121 4.16 2.70 7.21
CA ALA A 121 4.15 3.89 6.35
C ALA A 121 4.50 5.17 7.10
N LYS A 122 3.91 5.40 8.29
CA LYS A 122 4.23 6.56 9.14
C LYS A 122 5.71 6.58 9.55
N ARG A 123 6.28 5.43 9.90
CA ARG A 123 7.72 5.30 10.22
C ARG A 123 8.60 5.69 9.03
N ASP A 124 8.15 5.37 7.83
CA ASP A 124 8.86 5.69 6.58
C ASP A 124 8.55 7.14 6.08
N GLY A 125 7.79 7.93 6.84
CA GLY A 125 7.46 9.34 6.54
C GLY A 125 6.29 9.52 5.56
N LEU A 126 5.48 8.48 5.35
CA LEU A 126 4.34 8.50 4.43
C LEU A 126 3.02 8.81 5.16
N LEU A 127 2.09 9.38 4.41
CA LEU A 127 0.76 9.79 4.89
C LEU A 127 -0.33 8.76 4.60
N MET A 128 -0.06 7.79 3.72
CA MET A 128 -1.00 6.74 3.35
C MET A 128 -0.48 5.36 3.74
N PRO A 129 -1.36 4.40 4.06
CA PRO A 129 -0.93 3.07 4.42
C PRO A 129 -0.36 2.32 3.20
N TYR A 130 0.70 1.55 3.44
CA TYR A 130 1.06 0.49 2.51
C TYR A 130 -0.08 -0.54 2.46
N ARG A 131 -0.52 -0.89 1.26
CA ARG A 131 -1.58 -1.89 1.01
C ARG A 131 -1.04 -3.14 0.35
N TYR A 132 0.03 -2.98 -0.42
CA TYR A 132 0.65 -4.03 -1.20
C TYR A 132 2.16 -4.03 -0.95
N PHE A 133 2.79 -5.16 -1.25
CA PHE A 133 4.23 -5.28 -1.32
C PHE A 133 4.64 -5.90 -2.65
N ASP A 134 5.84 -5.59 -3.10
CA ASP A 134 6.38 -6.08 -4.38
C ASP A 134 6.91 -7.51 -4.30
N LEU A 135 7.29 -8.03 -5.46
CA LEU A 135 7.90 -9.35 -5.62
C LEU A 135 9.20 -9.51 -4.81
N GLU A 136 10.05 -8.48 -4.74
CA GLU A 136 11.29 -8.54 -3.96
C GLU A 136 11.03 -8.77 -2.47
N MET A 137 10.06 -8.05 -1.92
CA MET A 137 9.62 -8.26 -0.55
C MET A 137 9.00 -9.66 -0.36
N ALA A 138 8.25 -10.15 -1.35
CA ALA A 138 7.71 -11.51 -1.32
C ALA A 138 8.83 -12.56 -1.18
N TYR A 139 9.88 -12.47 -2.00
CA TYR A 139 11.02 -13.39 -1.89
C TYR A 139 11.70 -13.30 -0.53
N LYS A 140 12.04 -12.08 -0.09
CA LYS A 140 12.79 -11.85 1.15
C LYS A 140 12.05 -12.36 2.39
N CYS A 141 10.73 -12.16 2.43
CA CYS A 141 10.00 -12.21 3.67
C CYS A 141 8.90 -13.27 3.69
N CYS A 142 8.25 -13.53 2.55
CA CYS A 142 7.22 -14.55 2.46
C CYS A 142 7.82 -15.92 2.16
N CYS A 143 8.88 -15.98 1.34
CA CYS A 143 9.47 -17.25 0.87
C CYS A 143 10.79 -17.63 1.57
N ASP A 144 11.52 -16.66 2.13
CA ASP A 144 12.78 -16.92 2.85
C ASP A 144 12.60 -16.83 4.37
N ASN A 145 12.50 -15.61 4.94
CA ASN A 145 12.42 -15.45 6.39
C ASN A 145 11.39 -14.40 6.83
N PRO A 146 10.28 -14.80 7.47
CA PRO A 146 9.24 -13.89 7.94
C PRO A 146 9.74 -12.82 8.92
N LYS A 147 10.81 -13.09 9.67
CA LYS A 147 11.40 -12.11 10.60
C LYS A 147 12.05 -10.91 9.89
N LYS A 148 12.29 -11.01 8.57
CA LYS A 148 12.76 -9.87 7.75
C LYS A 148 11.60 -8.95 7.31
N CYS A 149 10.34 -9.34 7.51
CA CYS A 149 9.17 -8.55 7.17
C CYS A 149 8.86 -7.53 8.28
N PRO A 150 8.84 -6.21 7.99
CA PRO A 150 8.47 -5.21 8.98
C PRO A 150 7.02 -5.36 9.45
N PHE A 151 6.12 -5.81 8.57
CA PHE A 151 4.72 -6.05 8.91
C PHE A 151 4.54 -7.25 9.85
N PHE A 152 5.29 -8.34 9.62
CA PHE A 152 5.29 -9.51 10.49
C PHE A 152 5.79 -9.15 11.89
N LEU A 153 6.93 -8.45 11.98
CA LEU A 153 7.51 -8.04 13.26
C LEU A 153 6.58 -7.12 14.05
N ALA A 154 5.88 -6.20 13.36
CA ALA A 154 4.87 -5.36 14.00
C ALA A 154 3.70 -6.21 14.55
N ALA A 155 3.26 -7.21 13.80
CA ALA A 155 2.19 -8.11 14.20
C ALA A 155 2.57 -8.99 15.40
N THR A 156 3.77 -9.58 15.40
CA THR A 156 4.24 -10.40 16.53
C THR A 156 4.48 -9.56 17.78
N GLY A 157 5.07 -8.37 17.63
CA GLY A 157 5.30 -7.47 18.76
C GLY A 157 4.01 -7.04 19.46
N GLU A 158 2.91 -6.81 18.71
CA GLU A 158 1.61 -6.50 19.31
C GLU A 158 0.94 -7.72 19.94
N ALA A 159 1.06 -8.90 19.34
CA ALA A 159 0.56 -10.14 19.95
C ALA A 159 1.27 -10.45 21.29
N ASP A 160 2.58 -10.23 21.36
CA ASP A 160 3.37 -10.41 22.58
C ASP A 160 3.01 -9.35 23.65
N ALA A 161 2.80 -8.11 23.25
CA ALA A 161 2.35 -7.05 24.15
C ALA A 161 0.93 -7.31 24.70
N MET A 162 0.03 -7.86 23.89
CA MET A 162 -1.33 -8.21 24.32
C MET A 162 -1.33 -9.42 25.26
N SER A 163 -0.58 -10.47 24.93
CA SER A 163 -0.50 -11.67 25.77
C SER A 163 0.17 -11.39 27.13
N SER A 164 1.19 -10.53 27.17
CA SER A 164 1.83 -10.13 28.44
C SER A 164 0.89 -9.30 29.34
N LYS A 165 0.00 -8.49 28.76
CA LYS A 165 -1.06 -7.80 29.52
C LYS A 165 -2.09 -8.77 30.08
N GLN A 166 -2.52 -9.76 29.29
CA GLN A 166 -3.49 -10.77 29.75
C GLN A 166 -2.95 -11.64 30.89
N ARG A 167 -1.65 -11.96 30.91
CA ARG A 167 -1.04 -12.74 32.00
C ARG A 167 -0.89 -11.97 33.32
N ARG A 168 -1.09 -10.65 33.32
CA ARG A 168 -1.00 -9.80 34.53
C ARG A 168 -2.36 -9.52 35.18
N ILE A 169 -3.45 -9.96 34.54
CA ILE A 169 -4.83 -9.89 35.06
C ILE A 169 -5.14 -11.25 35.69
#